data_AF-A0A8J4CU16-F1
#
_entry.id   AF-A0A8J4CU16-F1
#
_cell.length_a   1.000
_cell.length_b   1.000
_cell.length_c   1.000
_cell.angle_alpha   90.00
_cell.angle_beta   90.00
_cell.angle_gamma   90.00
#
_symmetry.space_group_name_H-M   'P 1'
#
loop_
_entity.id
_entity.type
_entity.pdbx_description
1 polymer ?
#
loop_
_entity_poly.entity_id
_entity_poly.type
_entity_poly.pdbx_seq_one_letter_code
_entity_poly.pdbx_strand_id
1 'polypeptide(L)'
;MEARDKDLRHVDFDLDLDLAPYMAPDVDALGGTRYQLTGVIEQRHEYLSTSYYTACVRGPKGEWRAMNNTLLHEVAVEEVRRRQPYILFYSRGGAKLPSQPDVPGGTDGATCQQGSNHPTDRTGGANANDAATTVC
;
A
#
# COMPACT_ATOMS: atom_id res chain seq x y z
N MET A 1 -4.34 10.44 33.82
CA MET A 1 -3.63 9.90 32.63
C MET A 1 -3.64 11.02 31.62
N GLU A 2 -2.52 11.73 31.43
CA GLU A 2 -2.46 12.79 30.41
C GLU A 2 -2.53 12.15 29.02
N ALA A 3 -3.43 12.65 28.18
CA ALA A 3 -3.47 12.27 26.78
C ALA A 3 -2.24 12.85 26.08
N ARG A 4 -1.52 12.03 25.32
CA ARG A 4 -0.45 12.49 24.44
C ARG A 4 -1.04 12.77 23.07
N ASP A 5 -1.02 14.03 22.67
CA ASP A 5 -1.46 14.44 21.35
C ASP A 5 -0.39 14.16 20.30
N LYS A 6 -0.81 13.77 19.09
CA LYS A 6 0.08 13.62 17.94
C LYS A 6 0.58 14.99 17.51
N ASP A 7 1.89 15.13 17.32
CA ASP A 7 2.44 16.33 16.69
C ASP A 7 2.10 16.33 15.21
N LEU A 8 1.35 17.34 14.78
CA LEU A 8 0.86 17.49 13.42
C LEU A 8 1.68 18.49 12.58
N ARG A 9 2.84 18.94 13.07
CA ARG A 9 3.76 19.74 12.25
C ARG A 9 4.28 18.91 11.08
N HIS A 10 4.43 19.55 9.93
CA HIS A 10 5.05 18.91 8.78
C HIS A 10 6.55 18.75 9.04
N VAL A 11 7.08 17.58 8.67
CA VAL A 11 8.52 17.29 8.70
C VAL A 11 8.92 17.01 7.27
N ASP A 12 9.75 17.88 6.71
CA ASP A 12 10.32 17.68 5.39
C ASP A 12 11.22 16.44 5.38
N PHE A 13 11.21 15.71 4.26
CA PHE A 13 12.05 14.54 4.06
C PHE A 13 12.53 14.43 2.61
N ASP A 14 13.68 13.80 2.44
CA ASP A 14 14.34 13.66 1.15
C ASP A 14 13.93 12.37 0.43
N LEU A 15 13.92 12.41 -0.91
CA LEU A 15 13.78 11.17 -1.70
C LEU A 15 15.10 10.40 -1.77
N ASP A 16 16.22 11.12 -1.74
CA ASP A 16 17.57 10.58 -1.76
C ASP A 16 18.31 11.14 -0.53
N LEU A 17 18.43 10.30 0.50
CA LEU A 17 19.01 10.64 1.79
C LEU A 17 20.49 10.26 1.81
N ASP A 18 21.34 11.21 2.22
CA ASP A 18 22.75 10.95 2.51
C ASP A 18 22.96 10.88 4.02
N LEU A 19 23.30 9.70 4.53
CA LEU A 19 23.60 9.53 5.93
C LEU A 19 25.08 9.75 6.27
N ALA A 20 25.96 10.01 5.30
CA ALA A 20 27.40 10.18 5.54
C ALA A 20 27.72 11.18 6.68
N PRO A 21 27.08 12.36 6.78
CA PRO A 21 27.38 13.31 7.84
C PRO A 21 27.06 12.82 9.26
N TYR A 22 26.26 11.75 9.38
CA TYR A 22 25.77 11.21 10.64
C TYR A 22 26.39 9.84 10.98
N MET A 23 27.32 9.35 10.16
CA MET A 23 27.98 8.06 10.34
C MET A 23 29.44 8.24 10.78
N ALA A 24 30.03 7.19 11.37
CA ALA A 24 31.46 7.19 11.70
C ALA A 24 32.32 7.24 10.42
N PRO A 25 33.58 7.70 10.45
CA PRO A 25 34.37 7.91 9.23
C PRO A 25 34.66 6.66 8.36
N ASP A 26 34.60 5.45 8.92
CA ASP A 26 35.01 4.21 8.23
C ASP A 26 33.85 3.37 7.63
N VAL A 27 32.78 4.02 7.14
CA VAL A 27 31.57 3.31 6.64
C VAL A 27 31.69 2.72 5.24
N ASP A 28 32.77 2.99 4.51
CA ASP A 28 32.90 2.55 3.11
C ASP A 28 32.83 1.03 2.96
N ALA A 29 33.17 0.28 4.02
CA ALA A 29 33.04 -1.17 4.08
C ALA A 29 31.59 -1.68 4.05
N LEU A 30 30.59 -0.81 4.28
CA LEU A 30 29.18 -1.21 4.39
C LEU A 30 28.39 -1.04 3.09
N GLY A 31 28.96 -0.56 1.99
CA GLY A 31 28.25 -0.42 0.71
C GLY A 31 27.53 0.93 0.53
N GLY A 32 28.14 2.00 1.04
CA GLY A 32 27.74 3.39 0.82
C GLY A 32 26.73 3.94 1.83
N THR A 33 26.55 5.27 1.79
CA THR A 33 25.74 6.06 2.74
C THR A 33 24.47 6.64 2.13
N ARG A 34 24.21 6.35 0.84
CA ARG A 34 23.08 6.89 0.07
C ARG A 34 21.90 5.93 0.08
N TYR A 35 20.75 6.48 0.44
CA TYR A 35 19.51 5.75 0.58
C TYR A 35 18.40 6.40 -0.23
N GLN A 36 17.56 5.58 -0.85
CA GLN A 36 16.40 6.05 -1.61
C GLN A 36 15.13 5.78 -0.82
N LEU A 37 14.23 6.75 -0.75
CA LEU A 37 12.91 6.56 -0.19
C LEU A 37 12.15 5.55 -1.04
N THR A 38 11.67 4.49 -0.39
CA THR A 38 10.92 3.39 -1.02
C THR A 38 9.51 3.26 -0.47
N GLY A 39 9.24 3.80 0.73
CA GLY A 39 7.91 3.76 1.32
C GLY A 39 7.64 4.90 2.29
N VAL A 40 6.38 5.34 2.32
CA VAL A 40 5.84 6.32 3.27
C VAL A 40 4.57 5.75 3.86
N ILE A 41 4.51 5.61 5.18
CA ILE A 41 3.30 5.23 5.90
C ILE A 41 2.75 6.46 6.62
N GLU A 42 1.48 6.74 6.40
CA GLU A 42 0.75 7.79 7.11
C GLU A 42 -0.23 7.14 8.08
N GLN A 43 -0.23 7.62 9.33
CA GLN A 43 -1.32 7.35 10.25
C GLN A 43 -2.42 8.39 10.06
N ARG A 44 -3.59 7.94 9.60
CA ARG A 44 -4.79 8.75 9.40
C ARG A 44 -5.81 8.46 10.49
N HIS A 45 -6.70 9.42 10.70
CA HIS A 45 -7.82 9.29 11.63
C HIS A 45 -9.11 9.52 10.85
N GLU A 46 -10.08 8.62 11.02
CA GLU A 46 -11.42 8.79 10.46
C GLU A 46 -12.35 9.46 11.48
N TYR A 47 -12.19 9.11 12.77
CA TYR A 47 -12.92 9.63 13.92
C TYR A 47 -12.00 9.69 15.16
N LEU A 48 -12.49 10.29 16.27
CA LEU A 48 -11.72 10.54 17.51
C LEU A 48 -11.04 9.29 18.10
N SER A 49 -11.55 8.08 17.83
CA SER A 49 -11.03 6.83 18.37
C SER A 49 -10.53 5.84 17.32
N THR A 50 -10.66 6.14 16.02
CA THR A 50 -10.34 5.18 14.94
C THR A 50 -9.25 5.75 14.04
N SER A 51 -8.08 5.12 14.09
CA SER A 51 -6.98 5.37 13.17
C SER A 51 -6.78 4.21 12.21
N TYR A 52 -6.39 4.52 10.98
CA TYR A 52 -5.97 3.55 9.97
C TYR A 52 -4.69 4.04 9.29
N TYR A 53 -4.01 3.14 8.59
CA TYR A 53 -2.77 3.45 7.90
C TYR A 53 -2.97 3.47 6.39
N THR A 54 -2.30 4.39 5.73
CA THR A 54 -2.19 4.43 4.27
C THR A 54 -0.72 4.44 3.88
N ALA A 55 -0.40 3.91 2.70
CA ALA A 55 0.97 3.81 2.23
C ALA A 55 1.16 4.49 0.87
N CYS A 56 2.30 5.13 0.66
CA CYS A 56 2.83 5.39 -0.68
C CYS A 56 4.09 4.55 -0.86
N VAL A 57 4.18 3.77 -1.94
CA VAL A 57 5.32 2.88 -2.19
C VAL A 57 5.90 3.16 -3.57
N ARG A 58 7.23 3.16 -3.64
CA ARG A 58 7.98 3.32 -4.88
C ARG A 58 8.11 1.97 -5.57
N GLY A 59 7.63 1.89 -6.80
CA GLY A 59 7.83 0.76 -7.68
C GLY A 59 9.24 0.70 -8.27
N PRO A 60 9.58 -0.42 -8.94
CA PRO A 60 10.94 -0.67 -9.43
C PRO A 60 11.37 0.29 -10.55
N LYS A 61 10.45 0.95 -11.25
CA LYS A 61 10.76 1.95 -12.29
C LYS A 61 10.76 3.37 -11.72
N GLY A 62 10.62 3.50 -10.40
CA GLY A 62 10.53 4.78 -9.70
C GLY A 62 9.14 5.40 -9.71
N GLU A 63 8.13 4.69 -10.22
CA GLU A 63 6.74 5.12 -10.14
C GLU A 63 6.23 5.04 -8.70
N TRP A 64 5.35 5.95 -8.29
CA TRP A 64 4.77 5.92 -6.95
C TRP A 64 3.31 5.50 -7.01
N ARG A 65 2.92 4.63 -6.06
CA ARG A 65 1.53 4.22 -5.88
C ARG A 65 1.08 4.47 -4.46
N ALA A 66 -0.10 5.08 -4.31
CA ALA A 66 -0.79 5.24 -3.05
C ALA A 66 -1.76 4.06 -2.84
N MET A 67 -1.72 3.51 -1.63
CA MET A 67 -2.48 2.37 -1.16
C MET A 67 -3.29 2.76 0.07
N ASN A 68 -4.60 2.63 -0.04
CA ASN A 68 -5.54 2.82 1.06
C ASN A 68 -6.56 1.67 1.03
N ASN A 69 -6.38 0.68 1.92
CA ASN A 69 -7.18 -0.53 1.95
C ASN A 69 -7.24 -1.22 0.58
N THR A 70 -8.40 -1.20 -0.08
CA THR A 70 -8.64 -1.79 -1.40
C THR A 70 -8.34 -0.84 -2.57
N LEU A 71 -8.03 0.43 -2.29
CA LEU A 71 -7.77 1.46 -3.29
C LEU A 71 -6.27 1.55 -3.58
N LEU A 72 -5.92 1.38 -4.85
CA LEU A 72 -4.57 1.53 -5.38
C LEU A 72 -4.61 2.50 -6.56
N HIS A 73 -3.78 3.54 -6.53
CA HIS A 73 -3.65 4.48 -7.65
C HIS A 73 -2.22 5.04 -7.73
N GLU A 74 -1.85 5.51 -8.93
CA GLU A 74 -0.58 6.20 -9.13
C GLU A 74 -0.63 7.61 -8.54
N VAL A 75 0.51 8.06 -8.03
CA VAL A 75 0.64 9.36 -7.36
C VAL A 75 1.91 10.05 -7.83
N ALA A 76 1.85 11.37 -7.99
CA ALA A 76 3.01 12.18 -8.34
C ALA A 76 3.99 12.25 -7.16
N VAL A 77 5.29 12.29 -7.46
CA VAL A 77 6.33 12.34 -6.42
C VAL A 77 6.23 13.59 -5.55
N GLU A 78 5.77 14.70 -6.12
CA GLU A 78 5.50 15.95 -5.41
C GLU A 78 4.38 15.80 -4.38
N GLU A 79 3.40 14.94 -4.65
CA GLU A 79 2.36 14.62 -3.69
C GLU A 79 2.90 13.71 -2.57
N VAL A 80 3.79 12.76 -2.89
CA VAL A 80 4.48 11.94 -1.88
C VAL A 80 5.25 12.83 -0.91
N ARG A 81 5.98 13.84 -1.39
CA ARG A 81 6.73 14.79 -0.54
C ARG A 81 5.85 15.60 0.41
N ARG A 82 4.60 15.84 0.04
CA ARG A 82 3.63 16.62 0.85
C ARG A 82 2.91 15.78 1.91
N ARG A 83 3.17 14.47 1.97
CA ARG A 83 2.57 13.55 2.93
C ARG A 83 2.98 13.89 4.37
N GLN A 84 2.18 13.45 5.34
CA GLN A 84 2.51 13.56 6.76
C GLN A 84 2.96 12.18 7.28
N PRO A 85 4.26 11.85 7.13
CA PRO A 85 4.74 10.52 7.42
C PRO A 85 4.67 10.22 8.92
N TYR A 86 4.22 9.02 9.24
CA TYR A 86 4.44 8.39 10.53
C TYR A 86 5.69 7.51 10.50
N ILE A 87 5.91 6.78 9.39
CA ILE A 87 7.09 5.94 9.17
C ILE A 87 7.60 6.16 7.74
N LEU A 88 8.91 6.33 7.60
CA LEU A 88 9.60 6.40 6.31
C LEU A 88 10.46 5.14 6.13
N PHE A 89 10.37 4.54 4.96
CA PHE A 89 11.21 3.42 4.54
C PHE A 89 12.20 3.88 3.49
N TYR A 90 13.47 3.61 3.77
CA TYR A 90 14.58 3.88 2.88
C TYR A 90 15.33 2.60 2.56
N SER A 91 15.75 2.46 1.31
CA SER A 91 16.57 1.34 0.85
C SER A 91 17.91 1.86 0.36
N ARG A 92 18.99 1.21 0.78
CA ARG A 92 20.35 1.59 0.38
C ARG A 92 20.57 1.29 -1.09
N GLY A 93 21.15 2.24 -1.83
CA GLY A 93 21.55 2.02 -3.22
C GLY A 93 22.52 0.84 -3.32
N GLY A 94 22.28 -0.08 -4.25
CA GLY A 94 23.14 -1.26 -4.47
C GLY A 94 22.78 -2.49 -3.62
N ALA A 95 21.81 -2.41 -2.72
CA ALA A 95 21.22 -3.62 -2.13
C ALA A 95 20.38 -4.32 -3.21
N LYS A 96 20.94 -5.36 -3.85
CA LYS A 96 20.15 -6.28 -4.67
C LYS A 96 19.06 -6.83 -3.75
N LEU A 97 17.79 -6.50 -4.01
CA LEU A 97 16.68 -7.22 -3.39
C LEU A 97 16.98 -8.71 -3.54
N PRO A 98 16.83 -9.55 -2.50
CA PRO A 98 16.93 -10.99 -2.69
C PRO A 98 15.98 -11.33 -3.82
N SER A 99 16.53 -11.72 -4.96
CA SER A 99 15.75 -12.23 -6.09
C SER A 99 14.88 -13.31 -5.49
N GLN A 100 13.55 -13.15 -5.60
CA GLN A 100 12.64 -14.24 -5.24
C GLN A 100 13.19 -15.52 -5.87
N PRO A 101 13.26 -16.64 -5.14
CA PRO A 101 13.65 -17.89 -5.76
C PRO A 101 12.74 -18.10 -6.97
N ASP A 102 13.35 -18.24 -8.14
CA ASP A 102 12.63 -18.60 -9.36
C ASP A 102 11.79 -19.83 -9.03
N VAL A 103 10.46 -19.66 -8.99
CA VAL A 103 9.55 -20.79 -8.83
C VAL A 103 9.79 -21.66 -10.06
N PRO A 104 10.30 -22.89 -9.93
CA PRO A 104 10.54 -23.73 -11.09
C PRO A 104 9.21 -23.95 -11.80
N GLY A 105 9.20 -23.71 -13.10
CA GLY A 105 8.00 -23.74 -13.93
C GLY A 105 7.18 -25.00 -13.71
N GLY A 106 5.95 -24.82 -13.22
CA GLY A 106 4.87 -25.78 -13.38
C GLY A 106 4.13 -25.44 -14.66
N THR A 107 4.40 -26.18 -15.73
CA THR A 107 3.54 -26.27 -16.90
C THR A 107 2.20 -26.87 -16.48
N ASP A 108 1.11 -26.13 -16.71
CA ASP A 108 -0.10 -26.56 -17.43
C ASP A 108 -1.40 -26.00 -16.84
N GLY A 109 -2.04 -25.14 -17.64
CA GLY A 109 -3.50 -25.09 -17.81
C GLY A 109 -4.36 -24.67 -16.62
N ALA A 110 -4.48 -23.36 -16.39
CA ALA A 110 -5.67 -22.79 -15.77
C ALA A 110 -6.11 -21.55 -16.53
N THR A 111 -6.93 -21.77 -17.56
CA THR A 111 -7.67 -20.70 -18.26
C THR A 111 -8.68 -20.11 -17.28
N CYS A 112 -8.47 -18.86 -16.84
CA CYS A 112 -9.46 -18.11 -16.07
C CYS A 112 -10.65 -17.77 -16.97
N GLN A 113 -11.72 -18.56 -16.91
CA GLN A 113 -12.99 -18.17 -17.52
C GLN A 113 -13.60 -17.01 -16.72
N GLN A 114 -13.85 -15.91 -17.42
CA GLN A 114 -14.57 -14.73 -16.94
C GLN A 114 -16.01 -15.12 -16.62
N GLY A 115 -16.38 -15.07 -15.33
CA GLY A 115 -17.78 -15.03 -14.91
C GLY A 115 -18.36 -13.66 -15.27
N SER A 116 -18.95 -13.53 -16.46
CA SER A 116 -19.76 -12.39 -16.86
C SER A 116 -21.16 -12.52 -16.26
N ASN A 117 -21.54 -11.58 -15.41
CA ASN A 117 -22.90 -11.44 -14.91
C ASN A 117 -23.86 -11.02 -16.04
N HIS A 118 -24.94 -11.77 -16.28
CA HIS A 118 -26.16 -11.22 -16.86
C HIS A 118 -27.39 -12.08 -16.50
N PRO A 119 -28.39 -11.55 -15.77
CA PRO A 119 -29.67 -12.22 -15.60
C PRO A 119 -30.68 -11.67 -16.61
N THR A 120 -31.13 -12.51 -17.55
CA THR A 120 -32.33 -12.24 -18.37
C THR A 120 -33.25 -13.47 -18.40
N ASP A 121 -34.30 -13.35 -17.59
CA ASP A 121 -35.73 -13.65 -17.77
C ASP A 121 -36.26 -14.92 -18.52
N ARG A 122 -37.35 -15.47 -17.91
CA ARG A 122 -38.38 -16.44 -18.39
C ARG A 122 -37.91 -17.89 -18.66
N THR A 123 -38.51 -18.94 -18.10
CA THR A 123 -39.93 -19.35 -18.17
C THR A 123 -40.13 -20.51 -17.16
N GLY A 124 -41.07 -20.48 -16.23
CA GLY A 124 -42.37 -21.19 -16.32
C GLY A 124 -42.39 -22.56 -15.63
N GLY A 125 -43.26 -22.74 -14.62
CA GLY A 125 -43.62 -24.06 -14.06
C GLY A 125 -44.04 -24.04 -12.59
N ALA A 126 -45.31 -24.34 -12.33
CA ALA A 126 -46.07 -24.06 -11.11
C ALA A 126 -46.05 -25.17 -10.03
N ASN A 127 -46.29 -24.76 -8.77
CA ASN A 127 -47.29 -25.29 -7.79
C ASN A 127 -46.84 -24.87 -6.37
N ALA A 128 -47.52 -23.96 -5.65
CA ALA A 128 -48.85 -23.99 -5.03
C ALA A 128 -48.78 -24.38 -3.53
N ASN A 129 -49.44 -23.56 -2.70
CA ASN A 129 -49.67 -23.62 -1.24
C ASN A 129 -48.58 -22.90 -0.40
N ASP A 130 -48.86 -21.99 0.54
CA ASP A 130 -50.10 -21.55 1.21
C ASP A 130 -49.82 -20.26 2.01
N ALA A 131 -50.87 -19.51 2.31
CA ALA A 131 -51.09 -18.63 3.46
C ALA A 131 -50.15 -17.42 3.77
N ALA A 132 -50.68 -16.23 3.45
CA ALA A 132 -51.01 -15.12 4.38
C ALA A 132 -49.96 -14.60 5.39
N THR A 133 -49.66 -13.29 5.32
CA THR A 133 -49.99 -12.27 6.36
C THR A 133 -49.03 -11.06 6.36
N THR A 134 -49.63 -9.89 6.50
CA THR A 134 -49.17 -8.50 6.59
C THR A 134 -48.32 -8.16 7.83
N VAL A 135 -47.73 -6.94 7.80
CA VAL A 135 -47.28 -6.02 8.88
C VAL A 135 -45.99 -6.44 9.62
N CYS A 136 -45.01 -5.59 9.95
CA CYS A 136 -44.88 -4.13 10.08
C CYS A 136 -43.56 -3.62 9.47
#